data_AF-A0A2I0IP80-F1
#
_entry.id   AF-A0A2I0IP80-F1
#
_cell.length_a   1.000
_cell.length_b   1.000
_cell.length_c   1.000
_cell.angle_alpha   90.00
_cell.angle_beta   90.00
_cell.angle_gamma   90.00
#
_symmetry.space_group_name_H-M   'P 1'
#
loop_
_entity.id
_entity.type
_entity.pdbx_description
1 polymer ?
#
loop_
_entity_poly.entity_id
_entity_poly.type
_entity_poly.pdbx_seq_one_letter_code
_entity_poly.pdbx_strand_id
1 'polypeptide(L)'
;MVIEPSNSTFNLLMEHINEIESYNGGDQGYLNEIFTWWHRIPRDMNFLKHFWIGDEEQKKQMKTRLFGAEPPILYVLHYLGVKPWLCFRDYDCNWNVDFFQEFASDVAHARWWKVLIKFE
;
A
#
# COMPACT_ATOMS: atom_id res chain seq x y z
N MET A 1 -1.21 -9.88 2.93
CA MET A 1 -2.03 -11.01 3.42
C MET A 1 -1.33 -12.29 2.99
N VAL A 2 -1.45 -13.36 3.79
CA VAL A 2 -1.00 -14.71 3.39
C VAL A 2 -2.21 -15.62 3.57
N ILE A 3 -2.57 -16.35 2.52
CA ILE A 3 -3.73 -17.26 2.50
C ILE A 3 -3.33 -18.57 1.84
N GLU A 4 -4.02 -19.64 2.23
CA GLU A 4 -3.97 -20.92 1.52
C GLU A 4 -5.04 -20.93 0.41
N PRO A 5 -4.68 -21.19 -0.85
CA PRO A 5 -5.67 -21.37 -1.91
C PRO A 5 -6.59 -22.56 -1.64
N SER A 6 -7.90 -22.34 -1.70
CA SER A 6 -8.91 -23.37 -1.46
C SER A 6 -10.17 -23.10 -2.27
N ASN A 7 -10.64 -24.10 -3.03
CA ASN A 7 -11.90 -24.00 -3.76
C ASN A 7 -13.08 -23.78 -2.79
N SER A 8 -13.07 -24.43 -1.63
CA SER A 8 -14.13 -24.26 -0.63
C SER A 8 -14.16 -22.83 -0.09
N THR A 9 -13.00 -22.24 0.21
CA THR A 9 -12.93 -20.83 0.65
C THR A 9 -13.37 -19.90 -0.47
N PHE A 10 -12.89 -20.10 -1.70
CA PHE A 10 -13.28 -19.29 -2.84
C PHE A 10 -14.79 -19.31 -3.07
N ASN A 11 -15.41 -20.49 -3.07
CA ASN A 11 -16.86 -20.62 -3.25
C ASN A 11 -17.62 -19.92 -2.12
N LEU A 12 -17.19 -20.06 -0.86
CA LEU A 12 -17.78 -19.35 0.28
C LEU A 12 -17.74 -17.83 0.08
N LEU A 13 -16.60 -17.27 -0.35
CA LEU A 13 -16.48 -15.84 -0.66
C LEU A 13 -17.42 -15.43 -1.81
N MET A 14 -17.47 -16.22 -2.89
CA MET A 14 -18.27 -15.87 -4.07
C MET A 14 -19.78 -15.96 -3.81
N GLU A 15 -20.22 -16.96 -3.05
CA GLU A 15 -21.64 -17.17 -2.72
C GLU A 15 -22.18 -16.06 -1.82
N HIS A 16 -21.36 -15.54 -0.90
CA HIS A 16 -21.79 -14.54 0.10
C HIS A 16 -21.41 -13.11 -0.30
N ILE A 17 -20.98 -12.86 -1.55
CA ILE A 17 -20.50 -11.54 -2.00
C ILE A 17 -21.58 -10.45 -1.91
N ASN A 18 -22.86 -10.83 -2.06
CA ASN A 18 -24.00 -9.91 -1.97
C ASN A 18 -24.65 -9.89 -0.57
N GLU A 19 -24.23 -10.76 0.34
CA GLU A 19 -24.79 -10.88 1.68
C GLU A 19 -23.93 -10.18 2.72
N ILE A 20 -22.60 -10.30 2.59
CA ILE A 20 -21.63 -9.67 3.48
C ILE A 20 -21.21 -8.33 2.86
N GLU A 21 -21.67 -7.23 3.46
CA GLU A 21 -21.38 -5.89 2.96
C GLU A 21 -19.97 -5.43 3.36
N SER A 22 -19.17 -5.00 2.39
CA SER A 22 -17.88 -4.38 2.66
C SER A 22 -18.07 -2.98 3.24
N TYR A 23 -17.59 -2.74 4.47
CA TYR A 23 -17.66 -1.42 5.12
C TYR A 23 -16.91 -0.30 4.38
N ASN A 24 -16.04 -0.64 3.41
CA ASN A 24 -15.34 0.34 2.59
C ASN A 24 -15.58 0.16 1.08
N GLY A 25 -16.53 -0.71 0.69
CA GLY A 25 -16.86 -1.00 -0.70
C GLY A 25 -15.80 -1.77 -1.49
N GLY A 26 -14.69 -2.18 -0.86
CA GLY A 26 -13.60 -2.92 -1.50
C GLY A 26 -13.32 -4.27 -0.85
N ASP A 27 -12.33 -4.99 -1.41
CA ASP A 27 -11.88 -6.29 -0.90
C ASP A 27 -11.34 -6.20 0.53
N GLN A 28 -10.65 -5.12 0.89
CA GLN A 28 -10.11 -4.95 2.24
C GLN A 28 -11.22 -4.99 3.30
N GLY A 29 -12.35 -4.30 3.05
CA GLY A 29 -13.47 -4.30 3.98
C GLY A 29 -14.17 -5.65 4.01
N TYR A 30 -14.46 -6.20 2.83
CA TYR A 30 -15.11 -7.49 2.67
C TYR A 30 -14.36 -8.63 3.38
N LEU A 31 -13.05 -8.72 3.14
CA LEU A 31 -12.22 -9.77 3.74
C LEU A 31 -12.07 -9.61 5.26
N ASN A 32 -12.12 -8.38 5.79
CA ASN A 32 -12.10 -8.14 7.24
C ASN A 32 -13.41 -8.53 7.93
N GLU A 33 -14.55 -8.48 7.23
CA GLU A 33 -15.82 -9.00 7.74
C GLU A 33 -15.84 -10.54 7.81
N ILE A 34 -15.14 -11.22 6.89
CA ILE A 34 -15.10 -12.68 6.81
C ILE A 34 -14.02 -13.27 7.72
N PHE A 35 -12.80 -12.77 7.59
CA PHE A 35 -11.68 -13.15 8.43
C PHE A 35 -11.64 -12.23 9.64
N THR A 36 -12.47 -12.49 10.65
CA THR A 36 -12.54 -11.66 11.88
C THR A 36 -11.40 -11.94 12.87
N TRP A 37 -10.64 -13.02 12.66
CA TRP A 37 -9.46 -13.35 13.45
C TRP A 37 -8.27 -13.72 12.53
N TRP A 38 -7.10 -13.17 12.80
CA TRP A 38 -5.90 -13.38 12.00
C TRP A 38 -4.61 -13.13 12.77
N HIS A 39 -3.51 -13.66 12.23
CA HIS A 39 -2.16 -13.39 12.72
C HIS A 39 -1.62 -12.08 12.16
N ARG A 40 -0.88 -11.33 12.98
CA ARG A 40 -0.25 -10.07 12.58
C ARG A 40 1.08 -10.33 11.90
N ILE A 41 1.23 -9.83 10.68
CA ILE A 41 2.50 -9.80 9.96
C ILE A 41 3.26 -8.53 10.36
N PRO A 42 4.61 -8.57 10.48
CA PRO A 42 5.43 -7.37 10.66
C PRO A 42 5.13 -6.25 9.66
N ARG A 43 5.16 -5.01 10.13
CA ARG A 43 4.73 -3.84 9.34
C ARG A 43 5.63 -3.53 8.15
N ASP A 44 6.91 -3.85 8.25
CA ASP A 44 7.92 -3.76 7.18
C ASP A 44 7.62 -4.66 5.98
N MET A 45 6.73 -5.66 6.12
CA MET A 45 6.25 -6.51 5.02
C MET A 45 5.00 -5.98 4.29
N ASN A 46 4.43 -4.84 4.72
CA ASN A 46 3.38 -4.13 4.00
C ASN A 46 3.32 -2.67 4.48
N PHE A 47 4.40 -1.92 4.26
CA PHE A 47 4.49 -0.56 4.75
C PHE A 47 3.77 0.40 3.79
N LEU A 48 2.79 1.16 4.29
CA LEU A 48 2.03 2.08 3.45
C LEU A 48 2.83 3.35 3.10
N LYS A 49 2.86 3.72 1.82
CA LYS A 49 3.27 5.05 1.35
C LYS A 49 2.16 6.05 1.68
N HIS A 50 2.08 6.43 2.95
CA HIS A 50 1.05 7.33 3.47
C HIS A 50 1.58 8.20 4.61
N PHE A 51 1.35 9.51 4.54
CA PHE A 51 1.65 10.55 5.52
C PHE A 51 0.34 11.08 6.07
N TRP A 52 0.02 10.76 7.31
CA TRP A 52 -1.27 11.12 7.88
C TRP A 52 -1.32 12.62 8.19
N ILE A 53 -2.52 13.22 8.05
CA ILE A 53 -2.77 14.57 8.54
C ILE A 53 -2.45 14.61 10.04
N GLY A 54 -1.60 15.57 10.43
CA GLY A 54 -1.12 15.70 11.81
C GLY A 54 0.09 14.84 12.17
N ASP A 55 0.68 14.07 11.24
CA ASP A 55 1.98 13.43 11.47
C ASP A 55 3.03 14.50 11.83
N GLU A 56 3.71 14.31 12.96
CA GLU A 56 4.86 15.13 13.35
C GLU A 56 5.95 15.09 12.28
N GLU A 57 6.67 16.20 12.14
CA GLU A 57 7.74 16.33 11.13
C GLU A 57 8.80 15.23 11.28
N GLN A 58 9.14 14.85 12.51
CA GLN A 58 10.07 13.74 12.80
C GLN A 58 9.58 12.41 12.22
N LYS A 59 8.28 12.14 12.29
CA LYS A 59 7.66 10.93 11.74
C LYS A 59 7.64 10.94 10.22
N LYS A 60 7.41 12.10 9.59
CA LYS A 60 7.52 12.28 8.13
C LYS A 60 8.95 12.02 7.66
N GLN A 61 9.94 12.63 8.32
CA GLN A 61 11.35 12.43 8.02
C GLN A 61 11.78 10.97 8.22
N MET A 62 11.32 10.32 9.29
CA MET A 62 11.55 8.90 9.52
C MET A 62 11.01 8.05 8.35
N LYS A 63 9.77 8.28 7.91
CA LYS A 63 9.19 7.56 6.76
C LYS A 63 10.00 7.76 5.49
N THR A 64 10.36 9.01 5.17
CA THR A 64 11.18 9.33 4.00
C THR A 64 12.53 8.61 4.04
N ARG A 65 13.19 8.55 5.21
CA ARG A 65 14.42 7.76 5.40
C ARG A 65 14.19 6.26 5.16
N LEU A 66 13.10 5.70 5.67
CA LEU A 66 12.75 4.29 5.46
C LEU A 66 12.51 3.96 3.98
N PHE A 67 11.85 4.84 3.23
CA PHE A 67 11.58 4.65 1.80
C PHE A 67 12.85 4.63 0.94
N GLY A 68 13.85 5.44 1.31
CA GLY A 68 15.11 5.56 0.58
C GLY A 68 16.28 4.76 1.14
N ALA A 69 16.08 3.95 2.18
CA ALA A 69 17.15 3.26 2.87
C ALA A 69 17.91 2.27 1.96
N GLU A 70 19.25 2.31 2.04
CA GLU A 70 20.17 1.35 1.43
C GLU A 70 21.21 0.93 2.51
N PRO A 71 21.26 -0.34 2.93
CA PRO A 71 20.41 -1.46 2.50
C PRO A 71 18.93 -1.26 2.87
N PRO A 72 17.99 -1.94 2.17
CA PRO A 72 16.56 -1.81 2.47
C PRO A 72 16.22 -2.23 3.90
N ILE A 73 15.50 -1.36 4.61
CA ILE A 73 14.89 -1.69 5.91
C ILE A 73 13.46 -2.21 5.72
N LEU A 74 12.72 -1.61 4.77
CA LEU A 74 11.40 -2.07 4.38
C LEU A 74 11.51 -3.19 3.35
N TYR A 75 10.84 -4.31 3.58
CA TYR A 75 10.77 -5.41 2.63
C TYR A 75 9.73 -5.16 1.54
N VAL A 76 8.61 -4.50 1.88
CA VAL A 76 7.54 -4.16 0.95
C VAL A 76 7.03 -2.75 1.21
N LEU A 77 6.95 -1.96 0.13
CA LEU A 77 6.33 -0.63 0.12
C LEU A 77 5.04 -0.67 -0.70
N HIS A 78 3.93 -0.31 -0.08
CA HIS A 78 2.60 -0.28 -0.68
C HIS A 78 2.26 1.13 -1.15
N TYR A 79 2.19 1.31 -2.47
CA TYR A 79 1.88 2.59 -3.11
C TYR A 79 0.36 2.84 -3.15
N LEU A 80 -0.10 3.72 -2.26
CA LEU A 80 -1.43 4.31 -2.28
C LEU A 80 -1.49 5.54 -3.20
N GLY A 81 -2.69 6.02 -3.50
CA GLY A 81 -2.93 7.11 -4.46
C GLY A 81 -2.72 6.69 -5.92
N VAL A 82 -2.34 7.65 -6.75
CA VAL A 82 -1.99 7.43 -8.17
C VAL A 82 -0.77 6.51 -8.24
N LYS A 83 -0.86 5.49 -9.11
CA LYS A 83 0.19 4.48 -9.25
C LYS A 83 1.43 5.07 -9.95
N PRO A 84 2.66 4.68 -9.55
CA PRO A 84 3.89 5.28 -10.10
C PRO A 84 4.00 5.24 -11.63
N TRP A 85 3.54 4.15 -12.26
CA TRP A 85 3.55 3.99 -13.72
C TRP A 85 2.53 4.85 -14.47
N LEU A 86 1.59 5.47 -13.76
CA LEU A 86 0.66 6.46 -14.31
C LEU A 86 1.15 7.90 -14.09
N CYS A 87 2.23 8.08 -13.32
CA CYS A 87 2.86 9.38 -13.07
C CYS A 87 4.05 9.62 -14.00
N PHE A 88 4.53 10.86 -14.01
CA PHE A 88 5.79 11.24 -14.66
C PHE A 88 6.98 10.50 -14.04
N ARG A 89 8.07 10.31 -14.80
CA ARG A 89 9.28 9.58 -14.31
C ARG A 89 10.11 10.37 -13.31
N ASP A 90 10.06 11.69 -13.38
CA ASP A 90 10.91 12.64 -12.65
C ASP A 90 10.42 12.96 -11.23
N TYR A 91 9.10 12.91 -10.98
CA TYR A 91 8.53 13.17 -9.65
C TYR A 91 7.20 12.45 -9.40
N ASP A 92 6.79 12.36 -8.12
CA ASP A 92 5.52 11.74 -7.73
C ASP A 92 4.34 12.68 -8.04
N CYS A 93 3.57 12.37 -9.10
CA CYS A 93 2.45 13.22 -9.51
C CYS A 93 1.30 13.30 -8.51
N ASN A 94 1.31 12.48 -7.44
CA ASN A 94 0.39 12.67 -6.30
C ASN A 94 0.56 14.05 -5.64
N TRP A 95 1.70 14.73 -5.79
CA TRP A 95 1.88 16.12 -5.36
C TRP A 95 0.92 17.12 -6.03
N ASN A 96 0.45 16.82 -7.25
CA ASN A 96 -0.34 17.75 -8.06
C ASN A 96 -1.79 17.89 -7.59
N VAL A 97 -2.27 17.01 -6.70
CA VAL A 97 -3.66 16.96 -6.24
C VAL A 97 -3.66 16.97 -4.73
N ASP A 98 -4.26 18.01 -4.13
CA ASP A 98 -4.22 18.23 -2.67
C ASP A 98 -4.62 16.99 -1.86
N PHE A 99 -5.69 16.30 -2.26
CA PHE A 99 -6.16 15.08 -1.58
C PHE A 99 -5.19 13.89 -1.70
N PHE A 100 -4.28 13.89 -2.68
CA PHE A 100 -3.29 12.83 -2.84
C PHE A 100 -1.92 13.16 -2.26
N GLN A 101 -1.70 14.38 -1.75
CA GLN A 101 -0.42 14.76 -1.15
C GLN A 101 -0.07 13.89 0.08
N GLU A 102 -1.07 13.34 0.78
CA GLU A 102 -0.84 12.36 1.85
C GLU A 102 -0.17 11.08 1.35
N PHE A 103 -0.26 10.76 0.06
CA PHE A 103 0.42 9.62 -0.55
C PHE A 103 1.70 10.02 -1.28
N ALA A 104 2.04 11.30 -1.40
CA ALA A 104 3.13 11.73 -2.27
C ALA A 104 4.52 11.54 -1.63
N SER A 105 5.47 10.97 -2.39
CA SER A 105 6.88 10.87 -1.99
C SER A 105 7.79 10.63 -3.18
N ASP A 106 8.63 11.62 -3.51
CA ASP A 106 9.60 11.50 -4.60
C ASP A 106 10.67 10.44 -4.32
N VAL A 107 11.01 10.23 -3.04
CA VAL A 107 11.96 9.19 -2.63
C VAL A 107 11.40 7.79 -2.92
N ALA A 108 10.14 7.54 -2.55
CA ALA A 108 9.47 6.28 -2.87
C ALA A 108 9.28 6.11 -4.39
N HIS A 109 8.90 7.19 -5.08
CA HIS A 109 8.69 7.18 -6.52
C HIS A 109 9.96 6.84 -7.30
N ALA A 110 11.08 7.51 -6.98
CA ALA A 110 12.38 7.22 -7.54
C ALA A 110 12.81 5.77 -7.25
N ARG A 111 12.47 5.23 -6.08
CA ARG A 111 12.72 3.82 -5.74
C ARG A 111 11.99 2.87 -6.68
N TRP A 112 10.72 3.16 -7.01
CA TRP A 112 9.93 2.35 -7.94
C TRP A 112 10.56 2.34 -9.35
N TRP A 113 10.88 3.53 -9.88
CA TRP A 113 11.49 3.65 -11.22
C TRP A 113 12.90 3.06 -11.29
N LYS A 114 13.69 3.09 -10.21
CA LYS A 114 14.99 2.40 -10.14
C LYS A 114 14.87 0.90 -10.37
N VAL A 115 13.73 0.29 -10.00
CA VAL A 115 13.46 -1.13 -10.26
C VAL A 115 13.06 -1.33 -11.72
N LEU A 116 12.09 -0.57 -12.24
CA LEU A 116 11.62 -0.75 -13.62
C LEU A 116 12.72 -0.51 -14.66
N ILE A 117 13.51 0.56 -14.50
CA ILE A 117 14.60 0.88 -15.45
C ILE A 117 15.69 -0.21 -15.46
N LYS A 118 15.86 -0.98 -14.38
CA LYS A 118 16.79 -2.12 -14.37
C LYS A 118 16.34 -3.31 -15.22
N PHE A 119 15.08 -3.32 -15.65
CA PHE A 119 14.48 -4.39 -16.44
C PHE A 119 14.10 -3.97 -17.87
N GLU A 120 14.42 -2.73 -18.26
CA GLU A 120 14.39 -2.22 -19.65
C GLU A 120 15.82 -2.25 -20.24
#